data_AF-A0A522DND8-F1
#
_entry.id   AF-A0A522DND8-F1
#
_cell.length_a   1.000
_cell.length_b   1.000
_cell.length_c   1.000
_cell.angle_alpha   90.00
_cell.angle_beta   90.00
_cell.angle_gamma   90.00
#
_symmetry.space_group_name_H-M   'P 1'
#
loop_
_entity.id
_entity.type
_entity.pdbx_description
1 polymer ?
#
loop_
_entity_poly.entity_id
_entity_poly.type
_entity_poly.pdbx_seq_one_letter_code
_entity_poly.pdbx_strand_id
1 'polypeptide(L)' 'MVKMTLDLPDAVKRGIARIARERGVAEAQVIRESLQRTIAEARLSPRGGFIEGEMVNPINWNTNEHLAGFGER' A
#
# COMPACT_ATOMS: atom_id res chain seq x y z
N MET A 1 7.72 1.15 -20.46
CA MET A 1 8.55 0.36 -19.52
C MET A 1 9.68 1.28 -19.03
N VAL A 2 9.93 1.37 -17.72
CA VAL A 2 10.97 2.27 -17.17
C VAL A 2 12.18 1.43 -16.79
N LYS A 3 13.37 1.82 -17.26
CA LYS A 3 14.64 1.20 -16.87
C LYS A 3 15.10 1.80 -15.54
N MET A 4 15.44 0.95 -14.59
CA MET A 4 15.99 1.33 -13.30
C MET A 4 17.29 0.55 -13.06
N THR A 5 18.27 1.20 -12.45
CA THR A 5 19.52 0.59 -11.99
C THR A 5 19.61 0.79 -10.49
N LEU A 6 19.96 -0.27 -9.76
CA LEU A 6 19.98 -0.32 -8.29
C LEU A 6 21.29 -0.96 -7.84
N ASP A 7 21.94 -0.34 -6.87
CA ASP A 7 23.07 -0.94 -6.18
C ASP A 7 22.57 -1.79 -5.01
N LEU A 8 22.87 -3.08 -5.05
CA LEU A 8 22.49 -4.03 -4.02
C LEU A 8 23.73 -4.56 -3.29
N PRO A 9 23.68 -4.78 -1.97
CA PRO A 9 24.73 -5.50 -1.26
C PRO A 9 24.94 -6.89 -1.84
N ASP A 10 26.18 -7.38 -1.86
CA ASP A 10 26.49 -8.66 -2.52
C ASP A 10 25.79 -9.86 -1.88
N ALA A 11 25.51 -9.80 -0.57
CA ALA A 11 24.72 -10.81 0.10
C ALA A 11 23.31 -10.93 -0.50
N VAL A 12 22.68 -9.79 -0.83
CA VAL A 12 21.35 -9.73 -1.45
C VAL A 12 21.41 -10.27 -2.88
N LYS A 13 22.41 -9.86 -3.68
CA LYS A 13 22.63 -10.39 -5.03
C LYS A 13 22.74 -11.93 -5.02
N ARG A 14 23.56 -12.48 -4.12
CA ARG A 14 23.72 -13.94 -3.97
C ARG A 14 22.43 -14.64 -3.57
N GLY A 15 21.64 -14.03 -2.67
CA GLY A 15 20.32 -14.53 -2.29
C GLY A 15 19.36 -14.58 -3.48
N ILE A 16 19.29 -13.52 -4.28
CA ILE A 16 18.44 -13.45 -5.47
C ILE A 16 18.85 -14.52 -6.49
N ALA A 17 20.15 -14.63 -6.80
CA ALA A 17 20.67 -15.63 -7.74
C ALA A 17 20.34 -17.06 -7.32
N ARG A 18 20.47 -17.35 -6.02
CA ARG A 18 20.11 -18.66 -5.45
C ARG A 18 18.63 -18.96 -5.66
N ILE A 19 17.74 -18.04 -5.28
CA ILE A 19 16.29 -18.22 -5.39
C ILE A 19 15.87 -18.36 -6.86
N ALA A 20 16.43 -17.53 -7.74
CA ALA A 20 16.18 -17.59 -9.18
C ALA A 20 16.54 -18.97 -9.75
N ARG A 21 17.71 -19.50 -9.37
CA ARG A 21 18.15 -20.84 -9.76
C ARG A 21 17.25 -21.95 -9.21
N GLU A 22 16.89 -21.89 -7.92
CA GLU A 22 16.00 -22.88 -7.28
C GLU A 22 14.60 -22.90 -7.91
N ARG A 23 14.12 -21.74 -8.39
CA ARG A 23 12.81 -21.61 -9.04
C ARG A 23 12.84 -21.76 -10.56
N GLY A 24 14.02 -21.81 -11.18
CA GLY A 24 14.17 -21.85 -12.64
C GLY A 24 13.67 -20.59 -13.36
N VAL A 25 13.74 -19.41 -12.73
CA VAL A 25 13.28 -18.13 -13.30
C VAL A 25 14.40 -17.11 -13.36
N ALA A 26 14.19 -16.01 -14.10
CA ALA A 26 15.15 -14.91 -14.16
C ALA A 26 15.23 -14.14 -12.82
N GLU A 27 16.41 -13.64 -12.45
CA GLU A 27 16.61 -12.82 -11.24
C GLU A 27 15.69 -11.58 -11.22
N ALA A 28 15.51 -10.95 -12.38
CA ALA A 28 14.60 -9.81 -12.53
C ALA A 28 13.14 -10.16 -12.19
N GLN A 29 12.72 -11.42 -12.42
CA GLN A 29 11.39 -11.89 -12.05
C GLN A 29 11.26 -12.00 -10.53
N VAL A 30 12.28 -12.56 -9.85
CA VAL A 30 12.33 -12.65 -8.39
C VAL A 30 12.24 -11.26 -7.75
N ILE A 31 13.01 -10.31 -8.28
CA ILE A 31 13.00 -8.91 -7.81
C ILE A 31 11.62 -8.29 -8.01
N ARG A 32 11.03 -8.44 -9.20
CA ARG A 32 9.71 -7.88 -9.53
C ARG A 32 8.61 -8.41 -8.63
N GLU A 33 8.54 -9.73 -8.43
CA GLU A 33 7.53 -10.34 -7.57
C GLU A 33 7.66 -9.91 -6.11
N SER A 34 8.90 -9.85 -5.61
CA SER A 34 9.19 -9.42 -4.24
C SER A 34 8.77 -7.97 -4.01
N LEU A 35 9.17 -7.05 -4.90
CA LEU A 35 8.80 -5.65 -4.82
C LEU A 35 7.30 -5.44 -5.00
N GLN A 36 6.66 -6.16 -5.93
CA GLN A 36 5.22 -6.05 -6.16
C GLN A 36 4.42 -6.45 -4.92
N ARG A 37 4.83 -7.51 -4.21
CA ARG A 37 4.22 -7.91 -2.94
C ARG A 37 4.34 -6.80 -1.90
N THR A 38 5.54 -6.28 -1.68
CA THR A 38 5.78 -5.21 -0.70
C THR A 38 5.03 -3.92 -1.04
N ILE A 39 5.01 -3.52 -2.31
CA ILE A 39 4.28 -2.32 -2.76
C ILE A 39 2.76 -2.52 -2.63
N ALA A 40 2.24 -3.70 -2.95
CA ALA A 40 0.83 -4.02 -2.79
C ALA A 40 0.41 -3.99 -1.31
N GLU A 41 1.24 -4.52 -0.42
CA GLU A 41 1.05 -4.45 1.03
C GLU A 41 1.13 -3.01 1.56
N ALA A 42 2.06 -2.21 1.04
CA ALA A 42 2.19 -0.79 1.41
C ALA A 42 0.99 0.06 0.95
N ARG A 43 0.32 -0.35 -0.14
CA ARG A 43 -0.88 0.32 -0.64
C ARG A 43 -2.11 -0.14 0.13
N LEU A 44 -2.19 0.24 1.40
CA LEU A 44 -3.45 0.17 2.14
C LEU A 44 -4.45 1.11 1.46
N SER A 45 -5.44 0.53 0.79
CA SER A 45 -6.59 1.31 0.34
C SER A 45 -7.42 1.70 1.56
N PRO A 46 -7.81 2.97 1.72
CA PRO A 46 -8.70 3.35 2.80
C PRO A 46 -9.96 2.49 2.71
N ARG A 47 -10.27 1.79 3.80
CA ARG A 47 -11.52 1.05 3.93
C ARG A 47 -12.56 2.04 4.47
N GLY A 48 -13.75 2.06 3.87
CA GLY A 48 -14.90 2.83 4.35
C GLY A 48 -15.92 1.91 5.02
N GLY A 49 -16.97 2.48 5.61
CA GLY A 49 -18.10 1.69 6.15
C GLY A 49 -17.75 0.85 7.37
N PHE A 50 -16.80 1.29 8.21
CA PHE A 50 -16.43 0.60 9.44
C PHE A 50 -17.53 0.59 10.51
N ILE A 51 -18.50 1.50 10.39
CA ILE A 51 -19.61 1.64 11.32
C ILE A 51 -20.87 1.79 10.45
N GLU A 52 -21.83 0.90 10.67
CA GLU A 52 -23.20 1.14 10.24
C GLU A 52 -23.84 2.06 11.29
N GLY A 53 -24.04 3.32 10.95
CA GLY A 53 -24.83 4.22 11.79
C GLY A 53 -26.32 3.99 11.52
N GLU A 54 -27.12 3.89 12.58
CA GLU A 54 -28.58 4.10 12.50
C GLU A 54 -28.83 5.60 12.26
N MET A 55 -28.48 6.09 11.07
CA MET A 55 -28.68 7.48 10.71
C MET A 55 -30.03 7.62 10.01
N VAL A 56 -31.02 8.14 10.74
CA VAL A 56 -32.34 8.55 10.20
C VAL A 56 -32.19 9.62 9.09
N ASN A 57 -31.03 10.27 8.99
CA ASN A 57 -30.61 11.08 7.85
C ASN A 57 -29.18 10.71 7.42
N PRO A 58 -28.96 10.24 6.17
CA PRO A 58 -27.62 9.89 5.68
C PRO A 58 -26.66 11.06 5.84
N ILE A 59 -25.38 10.78 6.12
CA ILE A 59 -24.28 11.75 6.38
C ILE A 59 -24.53 13.04 5.62
N ASN A 60 -25.09 13.98 6.37
CA ASN A 60 -25.78 15.12 5.78
C ASN A 60 -24.70 16.14 5.42
N TRP A 61 -24.76 16.71 4.23
CA TRP A 61 -23.83 17.72 3.71
C TRP A 61 -23.87 19.04 4.50
N ASN A 62 -24.41 19.02 5.72
CA ASN A 62 -24.66 20.13 6.62
C ASN A 62 -23.63 20.21 7.75
N THR A 63 -22.39 19.77 7.48
CA THR A 63 -21.28 19.80 8.44
C THR A 63 -21.13 21.16 9.12
N ASN A 64 -21.38 22.26 8.41
CA ASN A 64 -21.30 23.62 8.95
C ASN A 64 -22.33 23.90 10.06
N GLU A 65 -23.53 23.31 10.00
CA GLU A 65 -24.57 23.50 11.02
C GLU A 65 -24.17 22.79 12.33
N HIS A 66 -23.57 21.61 12.21
CA HIS A 66 -23.14 20.80 13.36
C HIS A 66 -21.83 21.30 14.00
N LEU A 67 -21.08 22.16 13.31
CA LEU A 67 -19.86 22.77 13.84
C LEU A 67 -20.11 24.11 14.54
N ALA A 68 -21.37 24.57 14.65
CA ALA A 68 -21.70 25.78 15.39
C ALA A 68 -21.25 25.67 16.87
N GLY A 69 -20.53 26.67 17.37
CA GLY A 69 -19.97 26.68 18.73
C GLY A 69 -18.69 25.84 18.91
N PHE A 70 -18.18 25.18 17.86
CA PHE A 70 -16.92 24.46 17.94
C PHE A 70 -15.73 25.42 18.04
N GLY A 71 -15.07 25.46 19.21
CA GLY A 71 -13.88 26.27 19.44
C GLY A 71 -14.13 27.65 20.05
N GLU A 72 -15.37 27.98 20.41
CA GLU A 72 -15.68 29.19 21.17
C GLU A 72 -15.30 28.98 22.66
N ARG A 73 -14.70 30.01 23.29
CA ARG A 73 -14.25 30.00 24.70
C ARG A 73 -15.21 30.75 25.60
#